data_AF-A0A4R1ZRI5-F1
#
_entry.id   AF-A0A4R1ZRI5-F1
#
_cell.length_a   1.000
_cell.length_b   1.000
_cell.length_c   1.000
_cell.angle_alpha   90.00
_cell.angle_beta   90.00
_cell.angle_gamma   90.00
#
_symmetry.space_group_name_H-M   'P 1'
#
loop_
_entity.id
_entity.type
_entity.pdbx_description
1 polymer ?
#
loop_
_entity_poly.entity_id
_entity_poly.type
_entity_poly.pdbx_seq_one_letter_code
_entity_poly.pdbx_strand_id
1 'polypeptide(L)'
;MEWFEDIYGREGLTMRERVIATIAMLSVLNLESELKIHFVAGTNAGLTREEMEEVIIQSVAYGGFPKAINAMKGLKGSREGAERVASVISGFAGRTLPFMGIYPKPRIVIYVIKVSLERRDVARHMYKNFTNMRSSP
;
A
#
# COMPACT_ATOMS: atom_id res chain seq x y z
N MET A 1 -28.89 -3.11 -15.11
CA MET A 1 -27.66 -2.90 -14.32
C MET A 1 -27.16 -1.47 -14.62
N GLU A 2 -28.03 -0.48 -14.42
CA GLU A 2 -27.94 0.85 -15.05
C GLU A 2 -26.90 1.76 -14.36
N TRP A 3 -26.80 1.69 -13.03
CA TRP A 3 -25.85 2.47 -12.24
C TRP A 3 -24.38 2.20 -12.58
N PHE A 4 -24.05 1.02 -13.11
CA PHE A 4 -22.66 0.70 -13.47
C PHE A 4 -22.24 1.48 -14.73
N GLU A 5 -23.12 1.57 -15.73
CA GLU A 5 -22.89 2.38 -16.93
C GLU A 5 -22.88 3.87 -16.58
N ASP A 6 -23.72 4.32 -15.65
CA ASP A 6 -23.72 5.71 -15.18
C ASP A 6 -22.40 6.14 -14.50
N ILE A 7 -21.66 5.20 -13.92
CA ILE A 7 -20.38 5.46 -13.25
C ILE A 7 -19.19 5.24 -14.20
N TYR A 8 -19.17 4.11 -14.90
CA TYR A 8 -18.05 3.68 -15.75
C TYR A 8 -18.12 4.27 -17.17
N GLY A 9 -19.30 4.65 -17.64
CA GLY A 9 -19.52 5.31 -18.93
C GLY A 9 -19.22 6.82 -18.91
N ARG A 10 -18.90 7.40 -17.75
CA ARG A 10 -18.52 8.82 -17.67
C ARG A 10 -17.20 9.06 -18.37
N GLU A 11 -17.13 10.15 -19.13
CA GLU A 11 -15.88 10.62 -19.69
C GLU A 11 -14.98 11.24 -18.59
N GLY A 12 -13.70 11.42 -18.91
CA GLY A 12 -12.72 12.07 -18.03
C GLY A 12 -11.75 11.14 -17.32
N LEU A 13 -12.08 9.85 -17.16
CA LEU A 13 -11.14 8.82 -16.72
C LEU A 13 -11.27 7.56 -17.56
N THR A 14 -10.13 7.07 -18.03
CA THR A 14 -9.98 5.78 -18.68
C THR A 14 -10.30 4.63 -17.73
N MET A 15 -10.62 3.45 -18.29
CA MET A 15 -10.84 2.25 -17.48
C MET A 15 -9.61 1.92 -16.61
N ARG A 16 -8.42 2.11 -17.16
CA ARG A 16 -7.14 1.94 -16.46
C ARG A 16 -7.05 2.82 -15.20
N GLU A 17 -7.35 4.11 -15.32
CA GLU A 17 -7.33 5.04 -14.19
C GLU A 17 -8.38 4.70 -13.14
N ARG A 18 -9.56 4.25 -13.56
CA ARG A 18 -10.62 3.81 -12.64
C ARG A 18 -10.19 2.58 -11.84
N VAL A 19 -9.58 1.60 -12.49
CA VAL A 19 -9.10 0.40 -11.79
C VAL A 19 -7.95 0.73 -10.83
N ILE A 20 -7.05 1.65 -11.19
CA ILE A 20 -6.02 2.17 -10.28
C ILE A 20 -6.69 2.73 -9.01
N ALA A 21 -7.69 3.61 -9.16
CA ALA A 21 -8.40 4.19 -8.03
C ALA A 21 -9.08 3.10 -7.18
N THR A 22 -9.72 2.12 -7.80
CA THR A 22 -10.39 1.03 -7.10
C THR A 22 -9.42 0.15 -6.32
N ILE A 23 -8.28 -0.23 -6.91
CA ILE A 23 -7.23 -1.00 -6.23
C ILE A 23 -6.72 -0.24 -4.99
N ALA A 24 -6.47 1.06 -5.12
CA ALA A 24 -6.03 1.90 -4.00
C ALA A 24 -7.07 1.92 -2.87
N MET A 25 -8.34 2.15 -3.20
CA MET A 25 -9.44 2.21 -2.22
C MET A 25 -9.63 0.86 -1.52
N LEU A 26 -9.72 -0.23 -2.27
CA LEU A 26 -9.91 -1.58 -1.70
C LEU A 26 -8.72 -2.00 -0.82
N SER A 27 -7.50 -1.58 -1.16
CA SER A 27 -6.31 -1.79 -0.33
C SER A 27 -6.44 -1.07 1.03
N VAL A 28 -6.92 0.18 1.04
CA VAL A 28 -7.15 0.94 2.29
C VAL A 28 -8.35 0.43 3.08
N LEU A 29 -9.38 -0.09 2.42
CA LEU A 29 -10.56 -0.67 3.06
C LEU A 29 -10.32 -2.09 3.59
N ASN A 30 -9.23 -2.75 3.18
CA ASN A 30 -8.90 -4.14 3.53
C ASN A 30 -9.97 -5.14 3.06
N LEU A 31 -10.46 -4.96 1.83
CA LEU A 31 -11.45 -5.81 1.16
C LEU A 31 -10.75 -6.78 0.20
N GLU A 32 -10.17 -7.85 0.76
CA GLU A 32 -9.24 -8.74 0.03
C GLU A 32 -9.91 -9.55 -1.10
N SER A 33 -11.17 -9.95 -0.94
CA SER A 33 -11.93 -10.69 -1.96
C SER A 33 -12.16 -9.85 -3.22
N GLU A 34 -12.65 -8.63 -3.03
CA GLU A 34 -12.93 -7.66 -4.07
C GLU A 34 -11.64 -7.21 -4.74
N LEU A 35 -10.58 -7.03 -3.95
CA LEU A 35 -9.27 -6.64 -4.46
C LEU A 35 -8.70 -7.66 -5.44
N LYS A 36 -8.84 -8.97 -5.17
CA LYS A 36 -8.42 -10.03 -6.09
C LYS A 36 -9.11 -9.97 -7.44
N ILE A 37 -10.42 -9.67 -7.45
CA ILE A 37 -11.19 -9.47 -8.69
C ILE A 37 -10.63 -8.27 -9.47
N HIS A 38 -10.29 -7.19 -8.75
CA HIS A 38 -9.76 -5.98 -9.38
C HIS A 38 -8.31 -6.08 -9.85
N PHE A 39 -7.51 -7.03 -9.35
CA PHE A 39 -6.20 -7.35 -9.96
C PHE A 39 -6.35 -7.98 -11.35
N VAL A 40 -7.37 -8.83 -11.53
CA VAL A 40 -7.69 -9.38 -12.86
C VAL A 40 -8.21 -8.26 -13.77
N ALA A 41 -9.13 -7.43 -13.27
CA ALA A 41 -9.60 -6.25 -14.01
C ALA A 41 -8.45 -5.29 -14.37
N GLY A 42 -7.46 -5.16 -13.50
CA GLY A 42 -6.27 -4.34 -13.73
C GLY A 42 -5.44 -4.84 -14.89
N THR A 43 -5.15 -6.14 -14.92
CA THR A 43 -4.47 -6.79 -16.05
C THR A 43 -5.23 -6.57 -17.36
N ASN A 44 -6.56 -6.73 -17.35
CA ASN A 44 -7.40 -6.51 -18.53
C ASN A 44 -7.43 -5.05 -18.98
N ALA A 45 -7.31 -4.11 -18.05
CA ALA A 45 -7.17 -2.68 -18.32
C ALA A 45 -5.73 -2.26 -18.67
N GLY A 46 -4.82 -3.22 -18.80
CA GLY A 46 -3.43 -3.02 -19.23
C GLY A 46 -2.48 -2.59 -18.11
N LEU A 47 -2.83 -2.75 -16.83
CA LEU A 47 -1.89 -2.55 -15.73
C LEU A 47 -0.87 -3.69 -15.68
N THR A 48 0.40 -3.34 -15.45
CA THR A 48 1.40 -4.32 -15.06
C THR A 48 1.28 -4.66 -13.58
N ARG A 49 1.91 -5.76 -13.18
CA ARG A 49 2.00 -6.16 -11.77
C ARG A 49 2.72 -5.10 -10.94
N GLU A 50 3.80 -4.54 -11.49
CA GLU A 50 4.63 -3.53 -10.85
C GLU A 50 3.83 -2.24 -10.62
N GLU A 51 2.99 -1.84 -11.58
CA GLU A 51 2.10 -0.69 -11.42
C GLU A 51 1.09 -0.91 -10.29
N MET A 52 0.51 -2.11 -10.19
CA MET A 52 -0.38 -2.46 -9.08
C MET A 52 0.36 -2.48 -7.73
N GLU A 53 1.63 -2.90 -7.70
CA GLU A 53 2.45 -2.81 -6.49
C GLU A 53 2.67 -1.37 -6.03
N GLU A 54 2.98 -0.46 -6.95
CA GLU A 54 3.19 0.95 -6.62
C GLU A 54 1.90 1.60 -6.07
N VAL A 55 0.73 1.22 -6.60
CA VAL A 55 -0.57 1.65 -6.06
C VAL A 55 -0.77 1.16 -4.62
N ILE A 56 -0.46 -0.12 -4.34
CA ILE A 56 -0.56 -0.70 -2.99
C ILE A 56 0.46 -0.06 -2.04
N ILE A 57 1.68 0.24 -2.51
CA ILE A 57 2.70 0.94 -1.72
C ILE A 57 2.24 2.36 -1.39
N GLN A 58 1.67 3.08 -2.34
CA GLN A 58 1.10 4.41 -2.11
C GLN A 58 -0.04 4.36 -1.08
N SER A 59 -0.82 3.28 -1.05
CA SER A 59 -1.91 3.10 -0.09
C SER A 59 -1.44 3.04 1.37
N VAL A 60 -0.16 2.78 1.64
CA VAL A 60 0.45 2.85 2.98
C VAL A 60 0.20 4.21 3.64
N ALA A 61 0.29 5.31 2.88
CA ALA A 61 0.12 6.66 3.41
C ALA A 61 -1.28 6.90 4.01
N TYR A 62 -2.27 6.13 3.58
CA TYR A 62 -3.67 6.31 3.93
C TYR A 62 -4.22 5.18 4.82
N GLY A 63 -3.83 3.92 4.54
CA GLY A 63 -4.31 2.73 5.23
C GLY A 63 -3.30 2.10 6.20
N GLY A 64 -2.04 2.52 6.14
CA GLY A 64 -0.95 1.96 6.92
C GLY A 64 -0.39 0.62 6.42
N PHE A 65 0.74 0.24 6.99
CA PHE A 65 1.49 -0.96 6.57
C PHE A 65 0.69 -2.27 6.69
N PRO A 66 -0.10 -2.53 7.75
CA PRO A 66 -0.83 -3.79 7.87
C PRO A 66 -1.78 -4.07 6.69
N LYS A 67 -2.51 -3.04 6.25
CA LYS A 67 -3.47 -3.16 5.14
C LYS A 67 -2.77 -3.31 3.80
N ALA A 68 -1.71 -2.52 3.58
CA ALA A 68 -0.87 -2.63 2.38
C ALA A 68 -0.20 -4.02 2.29
N ILE A 69 0.25 -4.59 3.42
CA ILE A 69 0.78 -5.96 3.47
C ILE A 69 -0.31 -6.93 3.02
N ASN A 70 -1.51 -6.89 3.58
CA ASN A 70 -2.60 -7.80 3.19
C ASN A 70 -2.93 -7.70 1.70
N ALA A 71 -3.04 -6.48 1.17
CA ALA A 71 -3.22 -6.23 -0.25
C ALA A 71 -2.09 -6.84 -1.10
N MET A 72 -0.83 -6.61 -0.70
CA MET A 72 0.34 -7.12 -1.41
C MET A 72 0.43 -8.65 -1.38
N LYS A 73 -0.01 -9.29 -0.28
CA LYS A 73 -0.11 -10.75 -0.21
C LYS A 73 -1.11 -11.31 -1.21
N GLY A 74 -2.20 -10.60 -1.45
CA GLY A 74 -3.19 -10.95 -2.48
C GLY A 74 -2.61 -10.87 -3.90
N LEU A 75 -1.65 -9.96 -4.13
CA LEU A 75 -1.01 -9.76 -5.42
C LEU A 75 0.16 -10.72 -5.65
N LYS A 76 1.15 -10.77 -4.74
CA LYS A 76 2.43 -11.48 -4.90
C LYS A 76 2.58 -12.75 -4.03
N GLY A 77 1.53 -13.13 -3.29
CA GLY A 77 1.62 -14.20 -2.29
C GLY A 77 2.20 -13.71 -0.96
N SER A 78 2.00 -14.54 0.08
CA SER A 78 2.13 -14.09 1.48
C SER A 78 3.54 -13.58 1.86
N ARG A 79 4.58 -14.27 1.39
CA ARG A 79 5.98 -14.00 1.74
C ARG A 79 6.54 -12.80 0.97
N GLU A 80 6.50 -12.87 -0.36
CA GLU A 80 7.02 -11.82 -1.24
C GLU A 80 6.32 -10.48 -0.98
N GLY A 81 5.00 -10.51 -0.75
CA GLY A 81 4.26 -9.29 -0.50
C GLY A 81 4.64 -8.59 0.82
N ALA A 82 4.91 -9.37 1.86
CA ALA A 82 5.40 -8.81 3.13
C ALA A 82 6.81 -8.23 2.98
N GLU A 83 7.70 -8.91 2.26
CA GLU A 83 9.07 -8.46 1.99
C GLU A 83 9.09 -7.17 1.16
N ARG A 84 8.21 -7.05 0.15
CA ARG A 84 8.11 -5.85 -0.69
C ARG A 84 7.74 -4.61 0.13
N VAL A 85 6.70 -4.69 0.96
CA VAL A 85 6.28 -3.56 1.80
C VAL A 85 7.33 -3.25 2.88
N ALA A 86 7.96 -4.27 3.46
CA ALA A 86 9.06 -4.11 4.41
C ALA A 86 10.24 -3.33 3.82
N SER A 87 10.62 -3.60 2.56
CA SER A 87 11.72 -2.88 1.89
C SER A 87 11.47 -1.38 1.81
N VAL A 88 10.20 -0.97 1.62
CA VAL A 88 9.78 0.43 1.58
C VAL A 88 9.87 1.06 2.98
N ILE A 89 9.42 0.36 4.04
CA ILE A 89 9.56 0.81 5.44
C ILE A 89 11.01 1.12 5.76
N SER A 90 11.92 0.18 5.46
CA SER A 90 13.34 0.32 5.71
C SER A 90 13.93 1.51 4.95
N GLY A 91 13.45 1.78 3.73
CA GLY A 91 13.82 2.97 2.96
C GLY A 91 13.40 4.29 3.61
N PHE A 92 12.30 4.32 4.36
CA PHE A 92 11.83 5.49 5.12
C PHE A 92 12.49 5.63 6.50
N ALA A 93 12.87 4.52 7.13
CA ALA A 93 13.51 4.48 8.43
C ALA A 93 14.93 5.08 8.39
N GLY A 94 15.02 6.41 8.43
CA GLY A 94 16.28 7.15 8.35
C GLY A 94 16.19 8.44 7.53
N ARG A 95 15.08 8.68 6.81
CA ARG A 95 14.87 9.91 6.04
C ARG A 95 13.81 10.79 6.71
N THR A 96 14.13 12.07 6.92
CA THR A 96 13.12 13.11 7.12
C THR A 96 12.30 13.22 5.83
N LEU A 97 10.99 12.97 5.89
CA LEU A 97 10.11 13.02 4.72
C LEU A 97 10.06 14.46 4.16
N PRO A 98 10.52 14.72 2.92
CA PRO A 98 10.52 16.07 2.34
C PRO A 98 9.10 16.63 2.09
N PHE A 99 8.07 15.78 2.16
CA PHE A 99 6.65 16.15 2.02
C PHE A 99 6.05 16.93 3.21
N MET A 100 6.84 17.22 4.26
CA MET A 100 6.40 17.97 5.45
C MET A 100 6.10 19.46 5.20
N GLY A 101 6.33 19.98 3.98
CA GLY A 101 6.05 21.39 3.62
C GLY A 101 4.70 21.66 2.94
N ILE A 102 4.02 20.65 2.38
CA ILE A 102 2.79 20.82 1.58
C ILE A 102 1.54 20.36 2.34
N TYR A 103 1.69 19.44 3.31
CA TYR A 103 0.60 19.00 4.18
C TYR A 103 0.74 19.60 5.58
N PRO A 104 -0.27 20.34 6.10
CA PRO A 104 -0.26 20.81 7.48
C PRO A 104 -0.19 19.60 8.40
N LYS A 105 0.97 19.41 9.08
CA LYS A 105 1.34 18.30 9.99
C LYS A 105 0.18 17.32 10.28
N PRO A 106 -0.04 16.27 9.47
CA PRO A 106 -1.12 15.36 9.74
C PRO A 106 -0.65 14.40 10.84
N ARG A 107 -1.29 14.49 12.01
CA ARG A 107 -1.14 13.53 13.11
C ARG A 107 -1.30 12.06 12.64
N ILE A 108 -1.90 11.83 11.47
CA ILE A 108 -2.16 10.55 10.82
C ILE A 108 -0.89 9.78 10.45
N VAL A 109 0.14 10.41 9.85
CA VAL A 109 1.31 9.66 9.34
C VAL A 109 2.17 9.10 10.48
N ILE A 110 2.34 9.88 11.55
CA ILE A 110 3.03 9.42 12.78
C ILE A 110 2.19 8.34 13.47
N TYR A 111 0.86 8.50 13.52
CA TYR A 111 -0.04 7.51 14.13
C TYR A 111 -0.03 6.18 13.38
N VAL A 112 -0.01 6.21 12.04
CA VAL A 112 0.03 5.01 11.19
C VAL A 112 1.34 4.23 11.36
N ILE A 113 2.49 4.92 11.44
CA ILE A 113 3.79 4.29 11.74
C ILE A 113 3.79 3.73 13.17
N LYS A 114 3.31 4.51 14.14
CA LYS A 114 3.30 4.12 15.56
C LYS A 114 2.38 2.92 15.83
N VAL A 115 1.16 2.92 15.27
CA VAL A 115 0.18 1.82 15.37
C VAL A 115 0.66 0.57 14.62
N SER A 116 1.38 0.71 13.50
CA SER A 116 1.92 -0.45 12.76
C SER A 116 3.06 -1.16 13.53
N LEU A 117 3.82 -0.43 14.35
CA LEU A 117 4.92 -0.96 15.16
C LEU A 117 4.45 -1.58 16.49
N GLU A 118 3.19 -1.42 16.89
CA GLU A 118 2.65 -1.93 18.16
C GLU A 118 2.15 -3.39 18.08
N ARG A 119 2.08 -4.00 16.88
CA ARG A 119 1.90 -5.46 16.74
C ARG A 119 3.23 -6.17 17.00
N ARG A 120 3.37 -6.60 18.25
CA ARG A 120 4.56 -7.07 19.00
C ARG A 120 5.49 -8.09 18.33
N ASP A 121 5.16 -8.63 17.15
CA ASP A 121 5.83 -9.79 16.57
C ASP A 121 6.67 -9.40 15.36
N VAL A 122 6.12 -8.57 14.46
CA VAL A 122 6.82 -8.04 13.29
C VAL A 122 7.80 -6.94 13.69
N ALA A 123 7.39 -6.08 14.62
CA ALA A 123 8.26 -5.02 15.14
C ALA A 123 9.50 -5.56 15.87
N ARG A 124 9.40 -6.72 16.54
CA ARG A 124 10.54 -7.34 17.23
C ARG A 124 11.58 -7.88 16.26
N HIS A 125 11.13 -8.46 15.13
CA HIS A 125 12.03 -8.94 14.09
C HIS A 125 12.72 -7.77 13.36
N MET A 126 11.95 -6.73 13.02
CA MET A 126 12.51 -5.53 12.37
C MET A 126 13.43 -4.73 13.28
N TYR A 127 13.08 -4.56 14.56
CA TYR A 127 13.91 -3.84 15.53
C TYR A 127 15.25 -4.53 15.77
N LYS A 128 15.28 -5.86 15.89
CA LYS A 128 16.53 -6.64 16.02
C LYS A 128 17.44 -6.50 14.81
N ASN A 129 16.88 -6.48 13.60
CA ASN A 129 17.66 -6.26 12.37
C ASN A 129 18.18 -4.82 12.28
N PHE A 130 17.40 -3.84 12.76
CA PHE A 130 17.78 -2.43 12.76
C PHE A 130 18.87 -2.09 13.80
N THR A 131 18.86 -2.72 14.98
CA THR A 131 19.92 -2.55 15.99
C THR A 131 21.24 -3.15 15.54
N ASN A 132 21.20 -4.28 14.81
CA ASN A 132 22.41 -4.95 14.31
C ASN A 132 23.08 -4.19 13.15
N MET A 133 22.33 -3.36 12.41
CA MET A 133 22.87 -2.49 11.36
C MET A 133 23.61 -1.25 11.89
N ARG A 134 23.41 -0.86 13.15
CA ARG A 134 24.15 0.24 13.80
C ARG A 134 25.48 -0.18 14.43
N SER A 135 25.75 -1.48 14.51
CA SER A 135 26.90 -2.04 15.22
C SER A 135 27.89 -2.79 14.30
N SER A 136 27.79 -2.63 12.98
CA SER A 136 28.86 -3.02 12.06
C SER A 136 29.73 -1.79 11.77
N PRO A 137 31.07 -1.91 11.84
CA PRO A 137 32.00 -0.78 11.66
C PRO A 137 31.91 -0.15 10.26
#